data_AF-A0A7J6WIM5-F1
#
_entry.id   AF-A0A7J6WIM5-F1
#
_cell.length_a   1.000
_cell.length_b   1.000
_cell.length_c   1.000
_cell.angle_alpha   90.00
_cell.angle_beta   90.00
_cell.angle_gamma   90.00
#
_symmetry.space_group_name_H-M   'P 1'
#
loop_
_entity.id
_entity.type
_entity.pdbx_description
1 polymer ?
#
loop_
_entity_poly.entity_id
_entity_poly.type
_entity_poly.pdbx_seq_one_letter_code
_entity_poly.pdbx_strand_id
1 'polypeptide(L)'
;WNDIIYSLPDSHLKSWILHTDINSYLDKDRVIWTTSSSGDFNTKSAYEVLRKKREVVNWHRLVWGKLVQPKHSLICWQLFPGSLPTQDRLRRKKILAISE
;
A
#
# COMPACT_ATOMS: atom_id res chain seq x y z
N TRP A 1 -23.29 21.78 6.99
CA TRP A 1 -23.28 21.94 5.52
C TRP A 1 -23.60 23.36 5.10
N ASN A 2 -24.75 23.93 5.51
CA ASN A 2 -25.08 25.34 5.24
C ASN A 2 -23.99 26.31 5.69
N ASP A 3 -23.45 26.17 6.91
CA ASP A 3 -22.41 27.08 7.43
C ASP A 3 -21.11 27.13 6.60
N ILE A 4 -20.74 26.01 5.97
CA ILE A 4 -19.54 25.91 5.11
C ILE A 4 -19.78 26.60 3.75
N ILE A 5 -21.01 26.56 3.25
CA ILE A 5 -21.39 27.20 1.97
C ILE A 5 -21.43 28.73 2.12
N TYR A 6 -21.81 29.24 3.30
CA TYR A 6 -21.84 30.68 3.58
C TYR A 6 -20.45 31.27 3.87
N SER A 7 -19.44 30.46 4.18
CA SER A 7 -18.05 30.91 4.40
C SER A 7 -17.20 30.99 3.12
N LEU A 8 -17.75 30.66 1.94
CA LEU A 8 -17.02 30.71 0.67
C LEU A 8 -16.90 32.16 0.15
N PRO A 9 -15.69 32.63 -0.24
CA PRO A 9 -15.46 34.03 -0.64
C PRO A 9 -16.12 34.45 -1.95
N ASP A 10 -16.50 33.49 -2.79
CA ASP A 10 -16.76 33.71 -4.21
C ASP A 10 -18.25 33.55 -4.55
N SER A 11 -18.91 34.66 -4.89
CA SER A 11 -20.36 34.74 -5.13
C SER A 11 -20.79 33.95 -6.35
N HIS A 12 -19.92 33.88 -7.36
CA HIS A 12 -20.16 33.16 -8.61
C HIS A 12 -20.15 31.64 -8.39
N LEU A 13 -19.12 31.12 -7.70
CA LEU A 13 -19.05 29.68 -7.35
C LEU A 13 -20.21 29.24 -6.46
N LYS A 14 -20.64 30.09 -5.53
CA LYS A 14 -21.81 29.81 -4.68
C LYS A 14 -23.07 29.59 -5.52
N SER A 15 -23.31 30.46 -6.49
CA SER A 15 -24.46 30.32 -7.39
C SER A 15 -24.34 29.03 -8.22
N TRP A 16 -23.18 28.69 -8.76
CA TRP A 16 -23.01 27.49 -9.57
C TRP A 16 -23.23 26.20 -8.78
N ILE A 17 -22.73 26.12 -7.55
CA ILE A 17 -22.92 24.95 -6.69
C ILE A 17 -24.39 24.78 -6.30
N LEU A 18 -25.10 25.88 -6.00
CA LEU A 18 -26.52 25.85 -5.62
C LEU A 18 -27.46 25.48 -6.78
N HIS A 19 -27.10 25.82 -8.02
CA HIS A 19 -27.87 25.46 -9.23
C HIS A 19 -27.38 24.17 -9.88
N THR A 20 -26.31 23.56 -9.38
CA THR A 20 -25.92 22.22 -9.79
C THR A 20 -26.93 21.27 -9.18
N ASP A 21 -27.91 20.83 -9.97
CA ASP A 21 -28.76 19.71 -9.60
C ASP A 21 -27.85 18.52 -9.36
N ILE A 22 -27.59 18.24 -8.07
CA ILE A 22 -26.98 16.99 -7.63
C ILE A 22 -28.04 15.93 -7.87
N ASN A 23 -28.20 15.51 -9.12
CA ASN A 23 -29.06 14.44 -9.59
C ASN A 23 -28.52 13.09 -9.06
N SER A 24 -28.40 13.02 -7.73
CA SER A 24 -27.91 11.93 -6.89
C SER A 24 -28.84 10.73 -6.85
N TYR A 25 -30.00 10.84 -7.49
CA TYR A 25 -31.00 9.77 -7.57
C TYR A 25 -30.90 8.93 -8.85
N LEU A 26 -30.16 9.39 -9.87
CA LEU A 26 -30.02 8.66 -11.14
C LEU A 26 -28.71 7.88 -11.27
N ASP A 27 -27.64 8.31 -10.59
CA ASP A 27 -26.38 7.58 -10.58
C ASP A 27 -25.81 7.53 -9.16
N LYS A 28 -25.52 6.32 -8.67
CA LYS A 28 -24.96 6.13 -7.34
C LYS A 28 -23.51 6.57 -7.36
N ASP A 29 -23.11 7.41 -6.41
CA ASP A 29 -21.69 7.71 -6.16
C ASP A 29 -20.90 6.41 -6.05
N ARG A 30 -19.94 6.22 -6.96
CA ARG A 30 -19.07 5.06 -6.99
C ARG A 30 -17.64 5.48 -6.69
N VAL A 31 -16.99 4.72 -5.81
CA VAL A 31 -15.56 4.87 -5.55
C VAL A 31 -14.81 4.34 -6.76
N ILE A 32 -14.04 5.19 -7.42
CA ILE A 32 -13.24 4.83 -8.59
C ILE A 32 -11.79 4.60 -8.16
N TRP A 33 -11.30 3.38 -8.40
CA TRP A 33 -9.90 3.03 -8.22
C TRP A 33 -9.07 3.52 -9.40
N THR A 34 -8.40 4.66 -9.25
CA THR A 34 -7.65 5.35 -10.31
C THR A 34 -6.46 4.56 -10.85
N THR A 35 -6.00 3.53 -10.14
CA THR A 35 -4.88 2.69 -10.58
C THR A 35 -5.31 1.58 -11.54
N SER A 36 -6.60 1.38 -11.76
CA SER A 36 -7.15 0.40 -12.71
C SER A 36 -7.77 1.14 -13.88
N SER A 37 -7.53 0.68 -15.11
CA SER A 37 -8.13 1.27 -16.32
C SER A 37 -9.66 1.18 -16.33
N SER A 38 -10.22 0.21 -15.61
CA SER A 38 -11.67 0.01 -15.48
C SER A 38 -12.29 0.84 -14.35
N GLY A 39 -11.48 1.45 -13.49
CA GLY A 39 -11.96 2.12 -12.27
C GLY A 39 -12.40 1.19 -11.15
N ASP A 40 -12.39 -0.12 -11.37
CA ASP A 40 -12.72 -1.12 -10.35
C ASP A 40 -11.53 -1.42 -9.44
N PHE A 41 -11.84 -1.67 -8.16
CA PHE A 41 -10.86 -2.14 -7.20
C PHE A 41 -10.37 -3.54 -7.56
N ASN A 42 -9.06 -3.72 -7.52
CA ASN A 42 -8.43 -5.02 -7.69
C ASN A 42 -7.30 -5.18 -6.66
N THR A 43 -7.25 -6.32 -5.99
CA THR A 43 -6.17 -6.65 -5.04
C THR A 43 -4.80 -6.56 -5.72
N LYS A 44 -4.69 -6.89 -7.02
CA LYS A 44 -3.45 -6.76 -7.78
C LYS A 44 -3.00 -5.30 -7.90
N SER A 45 -3.89 -4.39 -8.32
CA SER A 45 -3.54 -2.96 -8.47
C SER A 45 -3.24 -2.33 -7.11
N ALA A 46 -4.00 -2.68 -6.07
CA ALA A 46 -3.72 -2.25 -4.70
C ALA A 46 -2.34 -2.72 -4.22
N TYR A 47 -2.00 -4.00 -4.43
CA TYR A 47 -0.70 -4.53 -4.05
C TYR A 47 0.46 -3.89 -4.83
N GLU A 48 0.27 -3.60 -6.12
CA GLU A 48 1.27 -2.92 -6.93
C GLU A 48 1.57 -1.49 -6.46
N VAL A 49 0.57 -0.78 -5.91
CA VAL A 49 0.74 0.55 -5.29
C VAL A 49 1.45 0.44 -3.94
N LEU A 50 1.05 -0.54 -3.12
CA LEU A 50 1.62 -0.71 -1.77
C LEU A 50 3.05 -1.26 -1.79
N ARG A 51 3.39 -2.10 -2.77
CA ARG A 51 4.71 -2.74 -2.81
C ARG A 51 5.78 -1.74 -3.23
N LYS A 52 6.88 -1.71 -2.47
CA LYS A 52 8.12 -1.07 -2.94
C LYS A 52 8.81 -2.01 -3.91
N LYS A 53 8.80 -1.69 -5.21
CA LYS A 53 9.58 -2.45 -6.22
C LYS A 53 11.05 -2.38 -5.85
N ARG A 54 11.68 -3.53 -5.70
CA ARG A 54 13.14 -3.68 -5.50
C ARG A 54 13.75 -4.30 -6.74
N GLU A 55 15.02 -4.03 -6.96
CA GLU A 55 15.77 -4.67 -8.03
C GLU A 55 15.77 -6.19 -7.85
N VAL A 56 15.77 -6.90 -8.98
CA VAL A 56 15.86 -8.35 -8.99
C VAL A 56 17.28 -8.73 -8.58
N VAL A 57 17.40 -9.38 -7.43
CA VAL A 57 18.69 -9.85 -6.91
C VAL A 57 19.15 -11.09 -7.69
N ASN A 58 20.43 -11.14 -8.08
CA ASN A 58 20.99 -12.26 -8.86
C ASN A 58 20.84 -13.62 -8.18
N TRP A 59 20.82 -13.63 -6.84
CA TRP A 59 20.70 -14.85 -6.03
C TRP A 59 19.25 -15.33 -5.84
N HIS A 60 18.23 -14.61 -6.34
CA HIS A 60 16.82 -15.02 -6.16
C HIS A 60 16.54 -16.42 -6.73
N ARG A 61 17.19 -16.79 -7.84
CA ARG A 61 17.04 -18.09 -8.49
C ARG A 61 17.64 -19.24 -7.67
N LEU A 62 18.69 -18.95 -6.89
CA LEU A 62 19.29 -19.92 -5.97
C LEU A 62 18.37 -20.17 -4.77
N VAL A 63 17.71 -19.12 -4.29
CA VAL A 63 16.81 -19.19 -3.14
C VAL A 63 15.49 -19.89 -3.48
N TRP A 64 14.87 -19.52 -4.59
CA TRP A 64 13.55 -20.00 -5.00
C TRP A 64 13.61 -21.07 -6.11
N GLY A 65 14.72 -21.80 -6.20
CA GLY A 65 14.88 -22.89 -7.17
C GLY A 65 13.86 -24.01 -6.95
N LYS A 66 13.40 -24.64 -8.04
CA LYS A 66 12.35 -25.69 -8.00
C LYS A 66 12.66 -26.90 -7.12
N LEU A 67 13.95 -27.17 -6.87
CA LEU A 67 14.44 -28.30 -6.09
C LEU A 67 14.65 -27.95 -4.61
N VAL A 68 14.52 -26.68 -4.23
CA VAL A 68 14.76 -26.23 -2.85
C VAL A 68 13.45 -26.33 -2.07
N GLN A 69 13.48 -27.04 -0.95
CA GLN A 69 12.31 -27.06 -0.06
C GLN A 69 12.05 -25.65 0.48
N PRO A 70 10.78 -25.22 0.61
CA PRO A 70 10.43 -23.86 1.05
C PRO A 70 11.10 -23.44 2.36
N LYS A 71 11.33 -24.39 3.29
CA LYS A 71 12.04 -24.14 4.56
C LYS A 71 13.46 -23.62 4.31
N HIS A 72 14.21 -24.25 3.43
CA HIS A 72 15.57 -23.84 3.08
C HIS A 72 15.58 -22.54 2.28
N SER A 73 14.62 -22.35 1.37
CA SER A 73 14.44 -21.08 0.65
C SER A 73 14.24 -19.90 1.60
N LEU A 74 13.41 -20.05 2.63
CA LEU A 74 13.19 -18.99 3.61
C LEU A 74 14.47 -18.65 4.39
N ILE A 75 15.23 -19.66 4.82
CA ILE A 75 16.50 -19.46 5.52
C ILE A 75 17.51 -18.77 4.59
N CYS A 76 17.65 -19.23 3.35
CA CYS A 76 18.52 -18.60 2.35
C CYS A 76 18.11 -17.15 2.04
N TRP A 77 16.82 -16.87 1.92
CA TRP A 77 16.28 -15.51 1.72
C TRP A 77 16.65 -14.57 2.88
N GLN A 78 16.78 -15.09 4.11
CA GLN A 78 17.24 -14.33 5.27
C GLN A 78 18.77 -14.23 5.34
N LEU A 79 19.50 -15.27 4.89
CA LEU A 79 20.97 -15.34 4.84
C LEU A 79 21.56 -14.29 3.91
N PHE A 80 21.11 -14.21 2.66
CA PHE A 80 21.71 -13.32 1.66
C PHE A 80 21.70 -11.82 2.01
N PRO A 81 20.62 -11.24 2.57
CA PRO A 81 20.64 -9.86 3.07
C PRO A 81 21.27 -9.72 4.47
N GLY A 82 21.91 -10.78 5.00
CA GLY A 82 22.48 -10.84 6.34
C GLY A 82 21.44 -10.66 7.45
N SER A 83 20.16 -10.91 7.13
CA SER A 83 19.00 -10.56 7.95
C SER A 83 18.46 -11.68 8.82
N LEU A 84 19.28 -12.68 9.14
CA LEU A 84 18.89 -13.62 10.18
C LEU A 84 18.66 -12.89 11.50
N PRO A 85 17.62 -13.28 12.26
CA PRO A 85 17.44 -12.86 13.64
C PRO A 85 18.46 -13.58 14.52
N THR A 86 19.75 -13.34 14.30
CA THR A 86 20.80 -13.75 15.23
C THR A 86 20.66 -12.94 16.52
N GLN A 87 21.00 -13.56 17.65
CA GLN A 87 20.92 -12.95 18.97
C GLN A 87 21.66 -11.60 19.03
N ASP A 88 22.80 -11.48 18.33
CA ASP A 88 23.54 -10.23 18.21
C ASP A 88 22.78 -9.13 17.47
N ARG A 89 22.04 -9.47 16.41
CA ARG A 89 21.27 -8.51 15.62
C ARG A 89 20.01 -8.07 16.37
N LEU A 90 19.40 -8.96 17.15
CA LEU A 90 18.29 -8.64 18.04
C LEU A 90 18.73 -7.77 19.22
N ARG A 91 19.92 -8.03 19.80
CA ARG A 91 20.55 -7.15 20.81
C ARG A 91 20.87 -5.76 20.25
N ARG A 92 21.45 -5.67 19.04
CA ARG A 92 21.68 -4.37 18.36
C ARG A 92 20.38 -3.61 18.10
N LYS A 93 19.30 -4.31 17.79
CA LYS A 93 17.96 -3.71 17.62
C LYS A 93 17.24 -3.43 18.95
N LYS A 94 17.87 -3.70 20.10
CA LYS A 94 17.31 -3.56 21.47
C LYS A 94 16.01 -4.34 21.69
N ILE A 95 15.78 -5.39 20.90
CA ILE A 95 14.58 -6.25 21.03
C ILE A 95 14.81 -7.27 22.16
N LEU A 96 16.05 -7.76 22.31
CA LEU A 96 16.47 -8.58 23.43
C LEU A 96 17.24 -7.72 24.42
N ALA A 97 16.51 -7.00 25.25
CA ALA A 97 17.02 -6.36 26.45
C ALA A 97 15.91 -6.35 27.49
N ILE A 98 15.64 -7.52 28.10
CA ILE A 98 15.15 -7.69 29.48
C ILE A 98 15.49 -9.14 29.85
N SER A 99 16.48 -9.31 30.72
CA SER A 99 16.45 -10.28 31.81
C SER A 99 17.49 -9.80 32.82
N GLU A 100 17.01 -8.98 33.74
CA GLU A 100 17.68 -8.71 35.01
C GLU A 100 17.28 -9.81 36.01
#